data_AF-A0A5B8W6P2-F1
#
_entry.id   AF-A0A5B8W6P2-F1
#
_cell.length_a   1.000
_cell.length_b   1.000
_cell.length_c   1.000
_cell.angle_alpha   90.00
_cell.angle_beta   90.00
_cell.angle_gamma   90.00
#
_symmetry.space_group_name_H-M   'P 1'
#
loop_
_entity.id
_entity.type
_entity.pdbx_description
1 polymer ?
#
loop_
_entity_poly.entity_id
_entity_poly.type
_entity_poly.pdbx_seq_one_letter_code
_entity_poly.pdbx_strand_id
1 'polypeptide(L)' 'MKIIDLDGKEVKVTDLSLAILQADDFRRYRVNKPTEYQLYLYKYWEDFYQKLVLLDTEIRQQK' A
#
# COMPACT_ATOMS: atom_id res chain seq x y z
N MET A 1 3.50 13.20 4.80
CA MET A 1 3.59 12.75 3.39
C MET A 1 2.23 12.19 2.98
N LYS A 2 1.92 12.05 1.69
CA LYS A 2 0.60 11.54 1.27
C LYS A 2 0.68 10.68 0.02
N ILE A 3 -0.27 9.75 -0.10
CA ILE A 3 -0.56 9.00 -1.33
C ILE A 3 -2.07 9.08 -1.61
N ILE A 4 -2.45 8.76 -2.85
CA ILE A 4 -3.85 8.54 -3.22
C ILE A 4 -4.07 7.03 -3.32
N ASP A 5 -4.98 6.49 -2.51
CA ASP A 5 -5.28 5.06 -2.51
C ASP A 5 -6.00 4.61 -3.81
N LEU A 6 -6.29 3.32 -3.92
CA LEU A 6 -6.94 2.75 -5.12
C LEU A 6 -8.34 3.32 -5.37
N ASP A 7 -9.01 3.83 -4.34
CA ASP A 7 -10.36 4.41 -4.42
C ASP A 7 -10.36 5.92 -4.62
N GLY A 8 -9.18 6.53 -4.81
CA GLY A 8 -9.03 7.98 -5.00
C GLY A 8 -9.02 8.79 -3.71
N LYS A 9 -8.91 8.16 -2.54
CA LYS A 9 -8.87 8.87 -1.25
C LYS A 9 -7.43 9.24 -0.89
N GLU A 10 -7.28 10.45 -0.34
CA GLU A 10 -6.00 10.89 0.18
C GLU A 10 -5.70 10.20 1.52
N VAL A 11 -4.53 9.56 1.61
CA VAL A 11 -4.04 8.94 2.83
C VAL A 11 -2.79 9.67 3.31
N LYS A 12 -2.88 10.23 4.51
CA LYS A 12 -1.74 10.87 5.19
C LYS A 12 -0.83 9.79 5.78
N VAL A 13 0.40 9.72 5.29
CA VAL A 13 1.45 8.85 5.80
C VAL A 13 2.22 9.61 6.89
N THR A 14 2.15 9.09 8.12
CA THR A 14 2.81 9.65 9.32
C THR A 14 4.10 8.92 9.67
N ASP A 15 4.17 7.62 9.41
CA ASP A 15 5.37 6.79 9.50
C ASP A 15 5.47 5.95 8.23
N LEU A 16 6.40 6.31 7.34
CA LEU A 16 6.54 5.66 6.04
C LEU A 16 7.10 4.25 6.16
N SER A 17 8.12 4.05 6.99
CA SER A 17 8.78 2.76 7.14
C SER A 17 7.83 1.73 7.72
N LEU A 18 7.07 2.11 8.76
CA LEU A 18 6.05 1.23 9.33
C LEU A 18 4.91 0.95 8.35
N ALA A 19 4.45 1.96 7.60
CA ALA A 19 3.40 1.77 6.61
C ALA A 19 3.79 0.77 5.50
N ILE A 20 5.04 0.82 5.03
CA ILE A 20 5.55 -0.13 4.03
C ILE A 20 5.53 -1.56 4.58
N LEU A 21 5.99 -1.77 5.82
CA LEU A 21 6.00 -3.10 6.46
C LEU A 21 4.58 -3.66 6.59
N GLN A 22 3.65 -2.84 7.09
CA GLN A 22 2.25 -3.25 7.24
C GLN A 22 1.60 -3.58 5.89
N ALA A 23 1.83 -2.75 4.86
CA ALA A 23 1.28 -3.01 3.53
C ALA A 23 1.88 -4.28 2.89
N ASP A 24 3.17 -4.57 3.13
CA ASP A 24 3.82 -5.81 2.68
C ASP A 24 3.21 -7.05 3.34
N ASP A 25 2.86 -6.98 4.62
CA ASP A 25 2.17 -8.08 5.31
C ASP A 25 0.77 -8.31 4.72
N PHE A 26 -0.04 -7.25 4.58
CA PHE A 26 -1.41 -7.37 4.09
C PHE A 26 -1.49 -7.79 2.62
N ARG A 27 -0.60 -7.28 1.75
CA ARG A 27 -0.61 -7.65 0.32
C ARG A 27 -0.29 -9.12 0.10
N ARG A 28 0.30 -9.82 1.08
CA ARG A 28 0.61 -11.26 1.03
C ARG A 28 -0.51 -12.14 1.60
N TYR A 29 -1.49 -11.57 2.29
CA TYR A 29 -2.61 -12.33 2.84
C TYR A 29 -3.44 -12.95 1.71
N ARG A 30 -3.61 -14.29 1.70
CA ARG A 30 -4.41 -15.02 0.70
C ARG A 30 -5.26 -16.08 1.37
N VAL A 31 -6.51 -16.21 0.92
CA VAL A 31 -7.43 -17.29 1.28
C VAL A 31 -7.70 -18.21 0.10
N ASN A 32 -8.02 -19.48 0.36
CA ASN A 32 -8.15 -20.52 -0.68
C ASN A 32 -9.32 -20.30 -1.67
N LYS A 33 -10.41 -19.68 -1.21
CA LYS A 33 -11.61 -19.39 -2.03
C LYS A 33 -11.97 -17.92 -1.83
N PRO A 34 -11.28 -16.99 -2.52
CA PRO A 34 -11.50 -15.57 -2.30
C PRO A 34 -12.87 -15.13 -2.83
N THR A 35 -13.56 -14.33 -2.04
CA THR A 35 -14.71 -13.53 -2.46
C THR A 35 -14.25 -12.35 -3.31
N GLU A 36 -15.18 -11.68 -3.98
CA GLU A 36 -14.89 -10.45 -4.74
C GLU A 36 -14.23 -9.38 -3.87
N TYR A 37 -14.67 -9.24 -2.61
CA TYR A 37 -14.07 -8.31 -1.67
C TYR A 37 -12.62 -8.68 -1.34
N GLN A 38 -12.29 -9.96 -1.20
CA GLN A 38 -10.91 -10.40 -0.94
C GLN A 38 -10.03 -10.18 -2.17
N LEU A 39 -10.55 -10.40 -3.39
CA LEU A 39 -9.83 -10.07 -4.62
C LEU A 39 -9.56 -8.56 -4.72
N TYR A 40 -10.54 -7.72 -4.37
CA TYR A 40 -10.35 -6.28 -4.26
C TYR A 40 -9.26 -5.94 -3.23
N LEU A 41 -9.27 -6.53 -2.03
CA LEU A 41 -8.25 -6.30 -1.01
C LEU A 41 -6.84 -6.68 -1.49
N TYR A 42 -6.69 -7.77 -2.25
CA TYR A 42 -5.38 -8.15 -2.80
C TYR A 42 -4.86 -7.07 -3.75
N LYS A 43 -5.72 -6.54 -4.62
CA LYS A 43 -5.36 -5.45 -5.54
C LYS A 43 -5.07 -4.16 -4.78
N TYR A 44 -5.91 -3.82 -3.80
CA TYR A 44 -5.77 -2.64 -2.97
C TYR A 44 -4.41 -2.64 -2.25
N TRP A 45 -4.06 -3.71 -1.53
CA TRP A 45 -2.83 -3.74 -0.75
C TRP A 45 -1.57 -3.80 -1.61
N GLU A 46 -1.62 -4.44 -2.78
CA GLU A 46 -0.50 -4.44 -3.73
C GLU A 46 -0.26 -3.02 -4.28
N ASP A 47 -1.32 -2.33 -4.74
CA ASP A 47 -1.24 -0.94 -5.21
C ASP A 47 -0.75 0.01 -4.10
N PHE A 48 -1.31 -0.13 -2.89
CA PHE A 48 -0.96 0.68 -1.73
C PHE A 48 0.53 0.53 -1.36
N TYR A 49 1.03 -0.72 -1.30
CA TYR A 49 2.44 -1.00 -1.04
C TYR A 49 3.35 -0.37 -2.10
N GLN A 50 3.03 -0.53 -3.39
CA GLN A 50 3.83 0.03 -4.49
C GLN A 50 3.94 1.55 -4.39
N LYS A 51 2.83 2.24 -4.09
CA LYS A 51 2.82 3.71 -3.90
C LYS A 51 3.66 4.15 -2.70
N LEU A 52 3.66 3.40 -1.61
CA LEU A 52 4.53 3.71 -0.46
C LEU A 52 6.01 3.52 -0.79
N VAL A 53 6.37 2.46 -1.51
CA VAL A 53 7.76 2.22 -1.94
C VAL A 53 8.26 3.28 -2.92
N LEU A 54 7.41 3.69 -3.87
CA LEU A 54 7.72 4.81 -4.77
C LEU A 54 7.98 6.09 -3.98
N LEU A 55 7.12 6.39 -3.02
CA LEU A 55 7.27 7.57 -2.16
C LEU A 55 8.57 7.54 -1.32
N ASP A 56 8.98 6.38 -0.79
CA ASP A 56 10.28 6.22 -0.12
C ASP A 56 11.46 6.44 -1.08
N THR A 57 11.34 5.94 -2.32
CA THR A 57 12.35 6.10 -3.36
C THR A 57 12.52 7.57 -3.75
N GLU A 58 11.42 8.29 -3.96
CA GLU A 58 11.41 9.72 -4.27
C GLU A 58 12.07 10.53 -3.14
N ILE A 59 11.76 10.22 -1.88
CA ILE A 59 12.37 10.90 -0.72
C ILE A 59 13.87 10.64 -0.65
N ARG A 60 14.33 9.42 -0.94
CA ARG A 60 15.76 9.09 -0.95
C ARG A 60 16.52 9.77 -2.07
N GLN A 61 15.89 9.93 -3.25
CA GLN A 61 16.50 10.62 -4.39
C GLN A 61 16.58 12.14 -4.21
N GLN A 62 15.73 12.71 -3.34
CA GLN A 62 15.74 14.14 -3.01
C GLN A 62 16.73 14.49 -1.88
N LYS A 63 17.42 13.51 -1.30
CA LYS A 63 18.45 13.68 -0.27
C LYS A 63 19.84 13.58 -0.88
#